data_AF-A0A846YD20-F1
#
_entry.id   AF-A0A846YD20-F1
#
_cell.length_a   1.000
_cell.length_b   1.000
_cell.length_c   1.000
_cell.angle_alpha   90.00
_cell.angle_beta   90.00
_cell.angle_gamma   90.00
#
_symmetry.space_group_name_H-M   'P 1'
#
loop_
_entity.id
_entity.type
_entity.pdbx_description
1 polymer ?
#
loop_
_entity_poly.entity_id
_entity_poly.type
_entity_poly.pdbx_seq_one_letter_code
_entity_poly.pdbx_strand_id
1 'polypeptide(L)'
;MMSKETVPSGYLHRPDYRVELLARTNTMTATLGGRQLAVSDECLLVDEQDHGLVVYFPPQAVNSGLLETVELHTVCPFKGEASYWTLPDSDRPWIAWCYPQPHSQVSRLAGYIAFDQSVVQVTIGAGRYTGVRS
;
A
#
# COMPACT_ATOMS: atom_id res chain seq x y z
N MET A 1 -8.23 3.59 28.55
CA MET A 1 -7.67 3.32 27.21
C MET A 1 -6.93 1.99 27.30
N MET A 2 -7.45 0.93 26.68
CA MET A 2 -6.73 -0.34 26.61
C MET A 2 -5.55 -0.14 25.67
N SER A 3 -4.33 -0.29 26.18
CA SER A 3 -3.12 -0.33 25.37
C SER A 3 -3.26 -1.47 24.38
N LYS A 4 -3.38 -1.17 23.08
CA LYS A 4 -3.34 -2.18 22.03
C LYS A 4 -1.96 -2.85 22.14
N GLU A 5 -1.94 -4.14 22.45
CA GLU A 5 -0.71 -4.90 22.62
C GLU A 5 0.06 -4.87 21.29
N THR A 6 1.23 -4.22 21.28
CA THR A 6 2.01 -4.04 20.06
C THR A 6 2.49 -5.39 19.59
N VAL A 7 2.00 -5.86 18.44
CA VAL A 7 2.47 -7.12 17.86
C VAL A 7 3.98 -7.01 17.59
N PRO A 8 4.81 -7.91 18.16
CA PRO A 8 6.25 -7.86 17.98
C PRO A 8 6.62 -7.98 16.50
N SER A 9 7.56 -7.14 16.08
CA SER A 9 8.01 -7.13 14.69
C SER A 9 8.75 -8.43 14.33
N GLY A 10 8.41 -9.01 13.19
CA GLY A 10 9.05 -10.20 12.62
C GLY A 10 10.55 -10.01 12.38
N TYR A 11 11.01 -8.77 12.20
CA TYR A 11 12.44 -8.43 12.09
C TYR A 11 13.26 -8.84 13.31
N LEU A 12 12.65 -9.05 14.49
CA LEU A 12 13.36 -9.57 15.67
C LEU A 12 13.90 -10.98 15.45
N HIS A 13 13.15 -11.82 14.71
CA HIS A 13 13.52 -13.21 14.43
C HIS A 13 14.12 -13.37 13.03
N ARG A 14 13.84 -12.43 12.12
CA ARG A 14 14.30 -12.41 10.73
C ARG A 14 14.84 -11.02 10.37
N PRO A 15 15.98 -10.61 10.95
CA PRO A 15 16.55 -9.28 10.70
C PRO A 15 17.02 -9.09 9.25
N ASP A 16 17.16 -10.19 8.50
CA ASP A 16 17.54 -10.25 7.09
C ASP A 16 16.35 -10.17 6.12
N TYR A 17 15.11 -10.27 6.61
CA TYR A 17 13.92 -10.20 5.76
C TYR A 17 13.86 -8.84 5.05
N ARG A 18 13.59 -8.84 3.74
CA ARG A 18 13.64 -7.60 2.95
C ARG A 18 12.26 -7.11 2.56
N VAL A 19 12.02 -5.83 2.85
CA VAL A 19 10.95 -5.01 2.28
C VAL A 19 11.61 -3.74 1.78
N GLU A 20 11.80 -3.61 0.48
CA GLU A 20 12.40 -2.43 -0.15
C GLU A 20 11.30 -1.46 -0.59
N LEU A 21 11.46 -0.18 -0.26
CA LEU A 21 10.48 0.88 -0.53
C LEU A 21 11.07 1.88 -1.51
N LEU A 22 10.77 1.68 -2.78
CA LEU A 22 11.40 2.40 -3.86
C LEU A 22 10.49 3.54 -4.32
N ALA A 23 10.89 4.79 -4.04
CA ALA A 23 10.20 5.95 -4.58
C ALA A 23 10.28 5.94 -6.11
N ARG A 24 9.14 6.14 -6.79
CA ARG A 24 9.09 6.19 -8.24
C ARG A 24 8.45 7.48 -8.72
N THR A 25 8.96 7.98 -9.84
CA THR A 25 8.48 9.18 -10.53
C THR A 25 7.65 8.84 -11.76
N ASN A 26 7.38 7.55 -11.98
CA ASN A 26 6.43 7.06 -12.98
C ASN A 26 5.02 7.43 -12.54
N THR A 27 4.22 7.95 -13.47
CA THR A 27 2.78 8.06 -13.24
C THR A 27 2.18 6.66 -13.15
N MET A 28 1.79 6.25 -11.95
CA MET A 28 1.07 5.02 -11.70
C MET A 28 -0.43 5.32 -11.70
N THR A 29 -1.23 4.43 -12.27
CA THR A 29 -2.69 4.57 -12.30
C THR A 29 -3.33 3.25 -11.88
N ALA A 30 -4.26 3.31 -10.92
CA ALA A 30 -5.08 2.17 -10.49
C ALA A 30 -6.52 2.31 -11.03
N THR A 31 -7.00 1.29 -11.74
CA THR A 31 -8.33 1.26 -12.34
C THR A 31 -9.09 -0.03 -12.08
N LEU A 32 -10.41 0.07 -11.92
CA LEU A 32 -11.31 -1.09 -11.81
C LEU A 32 -12.66 -0.77 -12.46
N GLY A 33 -13.06 -1.56 -13.47
CA GLY A 33 -14.34 -1.37 -14.16
C GLY A 33 -14.52 0.02 -14.77
N GLY A 34 -13.46 0.60 -15.34
CA GLY A 34 -13.47 1.96 -15.92
C GLY A 34 -13.36 3.10 -14.90
N ARG A 35 -13.41 2.82 -13.59
CA ARG A 35 -13.20 3.82 -12.53
C ARG A 35 -11.71 4.00 -12.26
N GLN A 36 -11.26 5.24 -12.17
CA GLN A 36 -9.92 5.58 -11.71
C GLN A 36 -9.94 5.68 -10.18
N LEU A 37 -9.31 4.71 -9.52
CA LEU A 37 -9.23 4.65 -8.06
C LEU A 37 -8.09 5.50 -7.52
N ALA A 38 -6.97 5.58 -8.25
CA ALA A 38 -5.84 6.41 -7.88
C ALA A 38 -4.98 6.79 -9.09
N VAL A 39 -4.29 7.92 -9.00
CA VAL A 39 -3.21 8.30 -9.91
C VAL A 39 -2.17 9.15 -9.22
N SER A 40 -0.89 8.79 -9.36
CA SER A 40 0.19 9.57 -8.77
C SER A 40 1.52 9.26 -9.43
N ASP A 41 2.44 10.22 -9.37
CA ASP A 41 3.86 10.04 -9.68
C ASP A 41 4.75 10.15 -8.44
N GLU A 42 4.15 10.02 -7.26
CA GLU A 42 4.81 10.02 -5.96
C GLU A 42 4.60 8.67 -5.23
N CYS A 43 4.39 7.60 -6.00
CA CYS A 43 4.16 6.26 -5.46
C CYS A 43 5.44 5.63 -4.89
N LEU A 44 5.24 4.68 -3.98
CA LEU A 44 6.25 3.73 -3.56
C LEU A 44 6.01 2.41 -4.30
N LEU A 45 7.04 1.91 -4.98
CA LEU A 45 7.09 0.53 -5.43
C LEU A 45 7.70 -0.31 -4.31
N VAL A 46 6.94 -1.26 -3.79
CA VAL A 46 7.37 -2.15 -2.73
C VAL A 46 7.79 -3.48 -3.34
N ASP A 47 9.04 -3.85 -3.08
CA ASP A 47 9.62 -5.16 -3.38
C ASP A 47 9.84 -5.87 -2.06
N GLU A 48 8.92 -6.79 -1.74
CA GLU A 48 9.02 -7.62 -0.55
C GLU A 48 9.51 -9.01 -0.95
N GLN A 49 10.46 -9.52 -0.16
CA GLN A 49 11.01 -10.85 -0.35
C GLN A 49 9.90 -11.90 -0.52
N ASP A 50 10.02 -12.72 -1.56
CA ASP A 50 9.11 -13.82 -1.90
C ASP A 50 7.68 -13.39 -2.29
N HIS A 51 7.47 -12.10 -2.62
CA HIS A 51 6.19 -11.54 -3.07
C HIS A 51 6.29 -10.89 -4.46
N GLY A 52 5.12 -10.63 -5.08
CA GLY A 52 5.05 -9.78 -6.27
C GLY A 52 5.23 -8.30 -5.91
N LEU A 53 5.64 -7.49 -6.89
CA LEU A 53 5.76 -6.04 -6.73
C LEU A 53 4.40 -5.40 -6.46
N VAL A 54 4.35 -4.50 -5.48
CA VAL A 54 3.13 -3.76 -5.12
C VAL A 54 3.35 -2.27 -5.23
N VAL A 55 2.39 -1.56 -5.84
CA VAL A 55 2.39 -0.09 -5.88
C VAL A 55 1.55 0.47 -4.74
N TYR A 56 2.18 1.30 -3.94
CA TYR A 56 1.58 2.05 -2.84
C TYR A 56 1.42 3.51 -3.26
N PHE A 57 0.17 3.96 -3.31
CA PHE A 57 -0.22 5.32 -3.66
C PHE A 57 -0.27 6.19 -2.40
N PRO A 58 0.18 7.45 -2.47
CA PRO A 58 -0.01 8.37 -1.35
C PRO A 58 -1.52 8.64 -1.15
N PRO A 59 -1.99 8.84 0.10
CA PRO A 59 -3.43 8.88 0.40
C PRO A 59 -4.17 9.98 -0.36
N GLN A 60 -3.54 11.14 -0.59
CA GLN A 60 -4.13 12.24 -1.36
C GLN A 60 -4.37 11.94 -2.84
N ALA A 61 -3.75 10.89 -3.38
CA ALA A 61 -3.90 10.47 -4.77
C ALA A 61 -5.02 9.44 -4.97
N VAL A 62 -5.60 8.92 -3.88
CA VAL A 62 -6.66 7.93 -3.91
C VAL A 62 -8.01 8.61 -3.84
N ASN A 63 -8.92 8.21 -4.72
CA ASN A 63 -10.30 8.65 -4.71
C ASN A 63 -11.09 7.94 -3.60
N SER A 64 -10.90 8.38 -2.37
CA SER A 64 -11.53 7.80 -1.18
C SER A 64 -13.06 7.88 -1.21
N GLY A 65 -13.66 8.80 -1.96
CA GLY A 65 -15.10 8.89 -2.15
C GLY A 65 -15.72 7.71 -2.90
N LEU A 66 -14.90 6.86 -3.55
CA LEU A 66 -15.33 5.61 -4.16
C LEU A 66 -15.22 4.41 -3.22
N LEU A 67 -14.55 4.55 -2.08
CA LEU A 67 -14.14 3.45 -1.22
C LEU A 67 -14.91 3.45 0.10
N GLU A 68 -15.25 2.26 0.57
CA GLU A 68 -15.86 2.05 1.89
C GLU A 68 -14.92 1.25 2.78
N THR A 69 -14.81 1.65 4.05
CA THR A 69 -14.00 0.96 5.04
C THR A 69 -14.59 -0.41 5.36
N VAL A 70 -13.73 -1.40 5.51
CA VAL A 70 -14.10 -2.75 5.93
C VAL A 70 -13.65 -2.95 7.37
N GLU A 71 -14.52 -3.46 8.23
CA GLU A 71 -14.17 -3.90 9.60
C GLU A 71 -13.38 -5.23 9.55
N LEU A 72 -12.19 -5.17 8.96
CA LEU A 72 -11.24 -6.26 8.86
C LEU A 72 -9.88 -5.74 9.33
N HIS A 73 -9.26 -6.48 10.26
CA HIS A 73 -7.91 -6.21 10.72
C HIS A 73 -7.07 -7.47 10.54
N THR A 74 -5.95 -7.33 9.85
CA THR A 74 -4.93 -8.37 9.76
C THR A 74 -3.61 -7.79 10.24
N VAL A 75 -2.71 -8.66 10.70
CA VAL A 75 -1.38 -8.24 11.10
C VAL A 75 -0.35 -8.92 10.21
N CYS A 76 0.44 -8.11 9.52
CA CYS A 76 1.63 -8.56 8.82
C CYS A 76 2.82 -8.47 9.79
N PRO A 77 3.60 -9.55 9.99
CA PRO A 77 4.73 -9.52 10.92
C PRO A 77 5.81 -8.50 10.54
N PHE A 78 5.92 -8.12 9.26
CA PHE A 78 6.94 -7.17 8.79
C PHE A 78 6.42 -5.76 8.56
N LYS A 79 5.10 -5.58 8.42
CA LYS A 79 4.51 -4.27 8.12
C LYS A 79 3.58 -3.73 9.19
N GLY A 80 3.10 -4.54 10.12
CA GLY A 80 2.17 -4.13 11.17
C GLY A 80 0.71 -4.41 10.81
N GLU A 81 -0.21 -3.68 11.45
CA GLU A 81 -1.65 -3.87 11.29
C GLU A 81 -2.17 -3.17 10.03
N ALA A 82 -2.95 -3.91 9.23
CA ALA A 82 -3.55 -3.40 8.01
C ALA A 82 -4.99 -2.91 8.25
N SER A 83 -5.37 -1.88 7.50
CA SER A 83 -6.76 -1.44 7.31
C SER A 83 -7.17 -1.69 5.86
N TYR A 84 -8.45 -1.97 5.64
CA TYR A 84 -8.96 -2.41 4.35
C TYR A 84 -10.13 -1.56 3.86
N TRP A 85 -10.25 -1.47 2.53
CA TRP A 85 -11.38 -0.85 1.84
C TRP A 85 -11.90 -1.75 0.73
N THR A 86 -13.19 -1.61 0.43
CA THR A 86 -13.83 -2.17 -0.75
C THR A 86 -14.56 -1.10 -1.56
N LEU A 87 -15.19 -1.46 -2.68
CA LEU A 87 -16.16 -0.60 -3.37
C LEU A 87 -17.58 -0.96 -2.88
N PRO A 88 -18.51 0.01 -2.81
CA PRO A 88 -19.89 -0.24 -2.40
C PRO A 88 -20.60 -1.34 -3.21
N ASP A 89 -20.23 -1.49 -4.49
CA ASP A 89 -20.78 -2.43 -5.45
C ASP A 89 -19.90 -3.67 -5.70
N SER A 90 -18.88 -3.90 -4.86
CA SER A 90 -17.98 -5.06 -5.03
C SER A 90 -18.48 -6.31 -4.33
N ASP A 91 -18.38 -7.45 -5.01
CA ASP A 91 -18.52 -8.77 -4.39
C ASP A 91 -17.25 -9.21 -3.63
N ARG A 92 -16.19 -8.39 -3.63
CA ARG A 92 -14.93 -8.68 -2.95
C ARG A 92 -14.97 -8.12 -1.53
N PRO A 93 -14.45 -8.86 -0.53
CA PRO A 93 -14.41 -8.39 0.85
C PRO A 93 -13.53 -7.15 1.02
N TRP A 94 -12.51 -6.98 0.17
CA TRP A 94 -11.66 -5.81 0.10
C TRP A 94 -10.98 -5.76 -1.28
N ILE A 95 -10.58 -4.56 -1.69
CA ILE A 95 -9.81 -4.32 -2.91
C ILE A 95 -8.60 -3.39 -2.68
N ALA A 96 -8.50 -2.77 -1.51
CA ALA A 96 -7.40 -1.91 -1.14
C ALA A 96 -7.03 -2.11 0.33
N TRP A 97 -5.77 -1.83 0.66
CA TRP A 97 -5.27 -1.86 2.03
C TRP A 97 -4.24 -0.77 2.29
N CYS A 98 -4.03 -0.44 3.56
CA CYS A 98 -2.95 0.41 4.00
C CYS A 98 -2.39 -0.09 5.33
N TYR A 99 -1.20 0.39 5.70
CA TYR A 99 -0.66 0.23 7.05
C TYR A 99 -0.63 1.63 7.71
N PRO A 100 -1.60 1.96 8.60
CA PRO A 100 -1.66 3.28 9.23
C PRO A 100 -0.48 3.52 10.18
N GLN A 101 -0.06 2.48 10.89
CA GLN A 101 1.01 2.51 11.89
C GLN A 101 1.99 1.37 11.64
N PRO A 102 2.78 1.44 10.56
CA PRO A 102 3.67 0.36 10.20
C PRO A 102 4.88 0.24 11.15
N HIS A 103 5.55 -0.91 11.13
CA HIS A 103 6.81 -1.09 11.87
C HIS A 103 7.89 -0.09 11.40
N SER A 104 8.84 0.22 12.28
CA SER A 104 9.84 1.28 12.04
C SER A 104 10.67 1.07 10.77
N GLN A 105 11.01 -0.19 10.46
CA GLN A 105 11.76 -0.60 9.26
C GLN A 105 11.05 -0.20 7.95
N VAL A 106 9.72 -0.13 7.97
CA VAL A 106 8.88 0.18 6.81
C VAL A 106 8.01 1.43 7.07
N SER A 107 8.45 2.30 7.98
CA SER A 107 7.71 3.47 8.46
C SER A 107 7.22 4.40 7.35
N ARG A 108 7.93 4.44 6.21
CA ARG A 108 7.55 5.25 5.04
C ARG A 108 6.25 4.79 4.36
N LEU A 109 5.75 3.57 4.63
CA LEU A 109 4.42 3.12 4.17
C LEU A 109 3.25 3.75 4.91
N ALA A 110 3.50 4.53 5.97
CA ALA A 110 2.44 5.04 6.83
C ALA A 110 1.35 5.76 6.02
N GLY A 111 0.15 5.19 6.03
CA GLY A 111 -1.04 5.73 5.34
C GLY A 111 -1.04 5.61 3.81
N TYR A 112 0.01 5.03 3.19
CA TYR A 112 -0.02 4.74 1.75
C TYR A 112 -0.96 3.56 1.47
N ILE A 113 -1.70 3.64 0.37
CA ILE A 113 -2.75 2.71 0.00
C ILE A 113 -2.29 1.88 -1.20
N ALA A 114 -2.39 0.57 -1.10
CA ALA A 114 -2.19 -0.37 -2.19
C ALA A 114 -3.51 -1.02 -2.60
N PHE A 115 -3.54 -1.59 -3.80
CA PHE A 115 -4.71 -2.25 -4.37
C PHE A 115 -4.44 -3.72 -4.70
N ASP A 116 -5.47 -4.57 -4.61
CA ASP A 116 -5.38 -5.99 -4.97
C ASP A 116 -5.19 -6.11 -6.48
N GLN A 117 -3.95 -6.31 -6.91
CA GLN A 117 -3.58 -6.38 -8.33
C GLN A 117 -4.15 -7.62 -9.05
N SER A 118 -4.80 -8.55 -8.34
CA SER A 118 -5.57 -9.63 -8.99
C SER A 118 -6.91 -9.15 -9.57
N VAL A 119 -7.40 -7.98 -9.13
CA VAL A 119 -8.67 -7.39 -9.59
C VAL A 119 -8.53 -5.93 -10.04
N VAL A 120 -7.70 -5.13 -9.40
CA VAL A 120 -7.42 -3.74 -9.78
C VAL A 120 -6.23 -3.70 -10.73
N GLN A 121 -6.44 -3.12 -11.91
CA GLN A 121 -5.36 -2.93 -12.87
C GLN A 121 -4.50 -1.76 -12.43
N VAL A 122 -3.20 -2.02 -12.23
CA VAL A 122 -2.20 -0.97 -11.99
C VAL A 122 -1.32 -0.85 -13.22
N THR A 123 -1.27 0.34 -13.82
CA THR A 123 -0.43 0.64 -14.99
C THR A 123 0.70 1.58 -14.64
N ILE A 124 1.81 1.45 -15.36
CA ILE A 124 3.01 2.26 -15.20
C ILE A 124 3.16 3.16 -16.43
N GLY A 125 3.10 4.47 -16.23
CA GLY A 125 3.32 5.48 -17.24
C GLY A 125 4.75 5.99 -17.28
N ALA A 126 4.95 7.09 -18.01
CA ALA A 126 6.25 7.75 -18.13
C ALA A 126 6.77 8.22 -16.76
N GLY A 127 8.07 8.02 -16.54
CA GLY A 127 8.79 8.56 -15.39
C GLY A 127 9.39 9.93 -15.70
N ARG A 128 9.47 10.78 -14.68
CA ARG A 128 10.29 12.01 -14.76
C ARG A 128 11.69 11.76 -14.23
N TYR A 129 12.70 12.18 -14.98
CA TYR A 129 14.04 12.34 -14.43
C TYR A 129 14.08 13.59 -13.57
N THR A 130 14.39 13.45 -12.27
CA THR A 130 14.44 14.58 -11.33
C THR A 130 15.86 15.01 -10.96
N GLY A 131 16.88 14.57 -11.70
CA GLY A 131 18.27 14.66 -11.26
C GLY A 131 18.60 13.68 -10.12
N VAL A 132 19.82 13.77 -9.60
CA VAL A 132 20.19 13.13 -8.32
C VAL A 132 19.55 13.97 -7.21
N ARG A 133 18.54 13.42 -6.54
CA ARG A 133 17.99 14.06 -5.33
C ARG A 133 19.08 13.98 -4.24
N SER A 134 19.56 15.14 -3.80
CA SER A 134 20.46 15.30 -2.65
C SER A 134 19.75 14.96 -1.35
#